data_AF-A0AB38EQB5-F1
#
_entry.id   AF-A0AB38EQB5-F1
#
_cell.length_a   1.000
_cell.length_b   1.000
_cell.length_c   1.000
_cell.angle_alpha   90.00
_cell.angle_beta   90.00
_cell.angle_gamma   90.00
#
_symmetry.space_group_name_H-M   'P 1'
#
loop_
_entity.id
_entity.type
_entity.pdbx_description
1 polymer ?
#
loop_
_entity_poly.entity_id
_entity_poly.type
_entity_poly.pdbx_seq_one_letter_code
_entity_poly.pdbx_strand_id
1 'polypeptide(L)'
;MSLDENFVNAIYDELFEENFNRYKEILNQPIDHGKDSFARARNALALLDETERSQVINFFKVIMFDSASVVLGSVRKVAALGDAALKTGSECSFTASRLRFLVCFCLA
;
A
#
# COMPACT_ATOMS: atom_id res chain seq x y z
N MET A 1 21.72 -7.87 -5.31
CA MET A 1 20.32 -8.06 -4.90
C MET A 1 19.72 -9.15 -5.75
N SER A 2 18.86 -9.99 -5.16
CA SER A 2 18.20 -11.07 -5.91
C SER A 2 17.10 -10.52 -6.82
N LEU A 3 16.63 -11.32 -7.79
CA LEU A 3 15.51 -10.95 -8.65
C LEU A 3 14.25 -10.63 -7.83
N ASP A 4 13.98 -11.45 -6.81
CA ASP A 4 12.84 -11.27 -5.91
C ASP A 4 12.93 -9.96 -5.11
N GLU A 5 14.13 -9.60 -4.67
CA GLU A 5 14.39 -8.37 -3.92
C GLU A 5 14.19 -7.14 -4.82
N ASN A 6 14.71 -7.18 -6.04
CA ASN A 6 14.50 -6.10 -7.02
C ASN A 6 13.03 -5.93 -7.39
N PHE A 7 12.29 -7.04 -7.56
CA PHE A 7 10.87 -7.01 -7.85
C PHE A 7 10.07 -6.39 -6.71
N VAL A 8 10.35 -6.79 -5.46
CA VAL A 8 9.72 -6.22 -4.28
C VAL A 8 10.01 -4.72 -4.15
N ASN A 9 11.26 -4.30 -4.35
CA ASN A 9 11.64 -2.90 -4.28
C ASN A 9 10.98 -2.05 -5.37
N ALA A 10 10.90 -2.55 -6.60
CA ALA A 10 10.21 -1.84 -7.67
C ALA A 10 8.73 -1.58 -7.36
N ILE A 11 8.04 -2.55 -6.75
CA ILE A 11 6.65 -2.36 -6.29
C ILE A 11 6.58 -1.37 -5.13
N TYR A 12 7.53 -1.43 -4.21
CA TYR A 12 7.61 -0.50 -3.09
C TYR A 12 7.76 0.94 -3.59
N ASP A 13 8.72 1.19 -4.47
CA ASP A 13 9.01 2.52 -5.03
C ASP A 13 7.79 3.09 -5.76
N GLU A 14 7.18 2.30 -6.65
CA GLU A 14 5.96 2.69 -7.37
C GLU A 14 4.81 3.04 -6.42
N LEU A 15 4.59 2.24 -5.37
CA LEU A 15 3.46 2.46 -4.45
C LEU A 15 3.70 3.64 -3.51
N PHE A 16 4.87 3.71 -2.88
CA PHE A 16 5.10 4.59 -1.73
C PHE A 16 5.94 5.82 -2.07
N GLU A 17 6.91 5.70 -2.97
CA GLU A 17 7.76 6.83 -3.37
C GLU A 17 7.13 7.63 -4.51
N GLU A 18 6.41 6.97 -5.42
CA GLU A 18 5.75 7.64 -6.54
C GLU A 18 4.26 7.92 -6.24
N ASN A 19 3.44 6.87 -6.17
CA ASN A 19 1.98 7.02 -6.14
C ASN A 19 1.49 7.71 -4.86
N PHE A 20 1.94 7.26 -3.68
CA PHE A 20 1.52 7.87 -2.43
C PHE A 20 1.89 9.36 -2.35
N ASN A 21 3.12 9.72 -2.75
CA ASN A 21 3.56 11.11 -2.73
C ASN A 21 2.71 11.97 -3.68
N ARG A 22 2.42 11.48 -4.89
CA ARG A 22 1.50 12.15 -5.82
C ARG A 22 0.10 12.33 -5.22
N TYR A 23 -0.47 11.30 -4.57
CA TYR A 23 -1.78 11.41 -3.94
C TYR A 23 -1.76 12.40 -2.77
N LYS A 24 -0.72 12.36 -1.95
CA LYS A 24 -0.51 13.30 -0.84
C LYS A 24 -0.48 14.74 -1.34
N GLU A 25 0.24 15.02 -2.43
CA GLU A 25 0.27 16.35 -3.03
C GLU A 25 -1.11 16.80 -3.50
N ILE A 26 -1.82 15.96 -4.27
CA ILE A 26 -3.16 16.25 -4.79
C ILE A 26 -4.17 16.49 -3.65
N LEU A 27 -4.08 15.73 -2.56
CA LEU A 27 -5.01 15.82 -1.43
C LEU A 27 -4.72 17.00 -0.49
N ASN A 28 -3.50 17.54 -0.50
CA ASN A 28 -3.13 18.73 0.28
C ASN A 28 -3.34 20.05 -0.49
N GLN A 29 -3.75 19.98 -1.76
CA GLN A 29 -4.11 21.18 -2.51
C GLN A 29 -5.32 21.92 -1.88
N PRO A 30 -5.52 23.20 -2.22
CA PRO A 30 -6.69 23.96 -1.79
C PRO A 30 -8.01 23.35 -2.31
N ILE A 31 -9.10 23.66 -1.60
CA ILE A 31 -10.48 23.25 -1.93
C ILE A 31 -10.76 23.39 -3.43
N ASP A 32 -11.39 22.35 -3.99
CA ASP A 32 -11.69 22.20 -5.40
C ASP A 32 -13.20 22.15 -5.63
N HIS A 33 -13.73 22.87 -6.61
CA HIS A 33 -15.14 22.81 -6.98
C HIS A 33 -15.47 21.68 -7.98
N GLY A 34 -14.47 20.85 -8.32
CA GLY A 34 -14.62 19.63 -9.08
C GLY A 34 -15.57 18.62 -8.43
N LYS A 35 -16.01 17.65 -9.23
CA LYS A 35 -16.98 16.61 -8.82
C LYS A 35 -16.37 15.21 -8.73
N ASP A 36 -15.11 15.06 -9.09
CA ASP A 36 -14.37 13.81 -9.05
C ASP A 36 -14.01 13.41 -7.61
N SER A 37 -13.52 12.18 -7.47
CA SER A 37 -13.21 11.60 -6.16
C SER A 37 -12.10 12.36 -5.42
N PHE A 38 -11.12 12.92 -6.12
CA PHE A 38 -10.04 13.70 -5.49
C PHE A 38 -10.56 15.04 -4.98
N ALA A 39 -11.38 15.75 -5.76
CA ALA A 39 -12.01 16.99 -5.31
C ALA A 39 -12.85 16.79 -4.04
N ARG A 40 -13.66 15.72 -3.98
CA ARG A 40 -14.45 15.38 -2.79
C ARG A 40 -13.59 15.05 -1.58
N ALA A 41 -12.55 14.23 -1.76
CA ALA A 41 -11.65 13.84 -0.68
C ALA A 41 -10.88 15.05 -0.14
N ARG A 42 -10.34 15.89 -1.04
CA ARG A 42 -9.63 17.13 -0.71
C ARG A 42 -10.51 18.08 0.10
N ASN A 43 -11.76 18.30 -0.33
CA ASN A 43 -12.67 19.20 0.36
C ASN A 43 -13.04 18.69 1.76
N ALA A 44 -13.21 17.37 1.92
CA ALA A 44 -13.44 16.78 3.23
C ALA A 44 -12.20 16.92 4.14
N LEU A 45 -11.01 16.67 3.60
CA LEU A 45 -9.74 16.80 4.33
C LEU A 45 -9.42 18.26 4.69
N ALA A 46 -9.91 19.24 3.93
CA ALA A 46 -9.73 20.66 4.22
C ALA A 46 -10.50 21.14 5.47
N LEU A 47 -11.44 20.34 5.98
CA LEU A 47 -12.16 20.62 7.24
C LEU A 47 -11.36 20.23 8.48
N LEU A 48 -10.31 19.42 8.31
CA LEU A 48 -9.43 18.98 9.38
C LEU A 48 -8.29 19.98 9.58
N ASP A 49 -7.69 19.99 10.77
CA ASP A 49 -6.43 20.69 10.95
C ASP A 49 -5.28 19.98 10.21
N GLU A 50 -4.13 20.65 10.11
CA GLU A 50 -2.98 20.13 9.36
C GLU A 50 -2.45 18.81 9.92
N THR A 51 -2.49 18.63 11.25
CA THR A 51 -2.00 17.42 11.92
C THR A 51 -2.97 16.27 11.67
N GLU A 52 -4.26 16.47 11.90
CA GLU A 52 -5.32 15.49 11.65
C GLU A 52 -5.34 15.06 10.19
N ARG A 53 -5.27 16.03 9.26
CA ARG A 53 -5.19 15.76 7.82
C ARG A 53 -3.97 14.91 7.49
N SER A 54 -2.80 15.25 8.02
CA SER A 54 -1.58 14.47 7.80
C SER A 54 -1.70 13.05 8.35
N GLN A 55 -2.34 12.86 9.52
CA GLN A 55 -2.56 11.53 10.10
C GLN A 55 -3.47 10.68 9.21
N VAL A 56 -4.58 11.24 8.71
CA VAL A 56 -5.49 10.54 7.79
C VAL A 56 -4.80 10.18 6.47
N ILE A 57 -4.06 11.11 5.87
CA ILE A 57 -3.32 10.82 4.63
C ILE A 57 -2.27 9.74 4.87
N ASN A 58 -1.51 9.80 5.97
CA ASN A 58 -0.51 8.77 6.29
C ASN A 58 -1.14 7.40 6.56
N PHE A 59 -2.38 7.34 7.06
CA PHE A 59 -3.11 6.08 7.21
C PHE A 59 -3.33 5.36 5.87
N PHE A 60 -3.39 6.09 4.74
CA PHE A 60 -3.48 5.45 3.42
C PHE A 60 -2.27 4.57 3.09
N LYS A 61 -1.08 4.84 3.66
CA LYS A 61 0.07 3.93 3.52
C LYS A 61 -0.26 2.53 4.04
N VAL A 62 -0.98 2.44 5.16
CA VAL A 62 -1.40 1.16 5.74
C VAL A 62 -2.37 0.42 4.81
N ILE A 63 -3.33 1.13 4.23
CA ILE A 63 -4.33 0.56 3.30
C ILE A 63 -3.66 0.09 2.00
N MET A 64 -2.77 0.90 1.43
CA MET A 64 -2.00 0.55 0.23
C MET A 64 -1.13 -0.68 0.48
N PHE A 65 -0.47 -0.72 1.64
CA PHE A 65 0.33 -1.85 2.07
C PHE A 65 -0.51 -3.14 2.19
N ASP A 66 -1.65 -3.06 2.87
CA ASP A 66 -2.53 -4.22 3.05
C ASP A 66 -3.04 -4.78 1.72
N SER A 67 -3.46 -3.88 0.82
CA SER A 67 -3.90 -4.23 -0.53
C SER A 67 -2.79 -4.89 -1.34
N ALA A 68 -1.58 -4.33 -1.31
CA ALA A 68 -0.41 -4.90 -1.99
C ALA A 68 -0.06 -6.28 -1.43
N SER A 69 -0.11 -6.46 -0.10
CA SER A 69 0.16 -7.76 0.53
C SER A 69 -0.81 -8.86 0.05
N VAL A 70 -2.08 -8.53 -0.16
CA VAL A 70 -3.07 -9.49 -0.68
C VAL A 70 -2.77 -9.86 -2.13
N VAL A 71 -2.48 -8.87 -2.98
CA VAL A 71 -2.18 -9.09 -4.40
C VAL A 71 -0.90 -9.88 -4.56
N LEU A 72 0.19 -9.50 -3.89
CA LEU A 72 1.48 -10.20 -3.97
C LEU A 72 1.41 -11.60 -3.36
N GLY A 73 0.67 -11.78 -2.27
CA GLY A 73 0.39 -13.10 -1.71
C GLY A 73 -0.39 -14.00 -2.68
N SER A 74 -1.26 -13.42 -3.50
CA SER A 74 -2.02 -14.16 -4.53
C SER A 74 -1.16 -14.49 -5.75
N VAL A 75 -0.34 -13.56 -6.23
CA VAL A 75 0.59 -13.79 -7.36
C VAL A 75 1.59 -14.91 -7.04
N ARG A 76 2.15 -14.95 -5.82
CA ARG A 76 3.01 -16.06 -5.39
C ARG A 76 2.28 -17.39 -5.36
N LYS A 77 1.00 -17.44 -4.98
CA LYS A 77 0.20 -18.67 -5.02
C LYS A 77 -0.03 -19.16 -6.45
N VAL A 78 -0.24 -18.26 -7.40
CA VAL A 78 -0.41 -18.62 -8.83
C VAL A 78 0.91 -19.10 -9.45
N ALA A 79 2.04 -18.47 -9.12
CA ALA A 79 3.35 -18.96 -9.54
C ALA A 79 3.66 -20.35 -8.93
N ALA A 80 3.29 -20.58 -7.66
CA ALA A 80 3.44 -21.87 -6.99
C ALA A 80 2.51 -22.97 -7.54
N LEU A 81 1.37 -22.60 -8.14
CA LEU A 81 0.50 -23.53 -8.88
C LEU A 81 1.13 -24.03 -10.18
N GLY A 82 2.16 -23.35 -10.69
CA GLY A 82 2.99 -23.86 -11.79
C GLY A 82 3.97 -24.95 -11.38
N ASP A 83 4.41 -24.95 -10.11
CA ASP A 83 5.52 -25.80 -9.64
C ASP A 83 5.14 -26.92 -8.67
N ALA A 84 3.91 -26.97 -8.12
CA ALA A 84 3.57 -28.07 -7.22
C ALA A 84 2.07 -28.35 -7.10
N ALA A 85 1.66 -29.45 -7.72
CA ALA A 85 0.72 -30.42 -7.18
C ALA A 85 1.14 -30.99 -5.79
N LEU A 86 1.77 -30.21 -4.91
CA LEU A 86 2.38 -30.72 -3.67
C LEU A 86 2.30 -29.70 -2.53
N LYS A 87 1.44 -30.07 -1.56
CA LYS A 87 1.41 -29.68 -0.15
C LYS A 87 0.71 -28.37 0.19
N THR A 88 -0.60 -28.53 0.38
CA THR A 88 -1.39 -27.99 1.49
C THR A 88 -0.55 -27.56 2.70
N GLY A 89 -0.48 -26.25 2.95
CA GLY A 89 0.18 -25.67 4.13
C GLY A 89 0.39 -24.16 4.02
N SER A 90 -0.54 -23.39 3.46
CA SER A 90 -0.31 -21.97 3.10
C SER A 90 -1.07 -20.94 3.96
N GLU A 91 -1.85 -21.35 4.95
CA GLU A 91 -2.66 -20.39 5.73
C GLU A 91 -1.88 -19.70 6.86
N CYS A 92 -0.88 -20.36 7.46
CA CYS A 92 -0.04 -19.77 8.52
C CYS A 92 1.04 -18.79 8.01
N SER A 93 1.39 -18.82 6.71
CA SER A 93 2.44 -17.98 6.11
C SER A 93 1.94 -16.56 5.78
N PHE A 94 0.64 -16.40 5.51
CA PHE A 94 0.07 -15.13 5.07
C PHE A 94 0.00 -14.09 6.20
N THR A 95 -0.39 -14.51 7.41
CA THR A 95 -0.38 -13.66 8.60
C THR A 95 1.04 -13.32 9.07
N ALA A 96 1.97 -14.28 8.99
CA ALA A 96 3.38 -14.05 9.31
C ALA A 96 4.06 -13.10 8.31
N SER A 97 3.69 -13.16 7.03
CA SER A 97 4.19 -12.25 5.99
C SER A 97 3.62 -10.85 6.16
N ARG A 98 2.32 -10.70 6.48
CA ARG A 98 1.74 -9.40 6.90
C ARG A 98 2.49 -8.82 8.09
N LEU A 99 2.80 -9.61 9.11
CA LEU A 99 3.54 -9.13 10.29
C LEU A 99 4.98 -8.70 9.95
N ARG A 100 5.74 -9.48 9.17
CA ARG A 100 7.14 -9.15 8.87
C ARG A 100 7.29 -7.92 7.99
N PHE A 101 6.41 -7.76 7.01
CA PHE A 101 6.43 -6.60 6.13
C PHE A 101 5.90 -5.34 6.84
N LEU A 102 4.92 -5.46 7.75
CA LEU A 102 4.46 -4.36 8.61
C LEU A 102 5.56 -3.90 9.59
N VAL A 103 6.32 -4.84 10.16
CA VAL A 103 7.43 -4.53 11.09
C VAL A 103 8.57 -3.77 10.40
N CYS A 104 8.87 -4.06 9.13
CA CYS A 104 9.85 -3.28 8.36
C CYS A 104 9.41 -1.82 8.10
N PHE A 105 8.12 -1.53 8.19
CA PHE A 105 7.56 -0.21 7.88
C PHE A 105 7.18 0.64 9.09
N CYS A 106 6.86 0.02 10.23
CA CYS A 106 6.59 0.76 11.46
C CYS A 106 7.86 1.28 12.15
N LEU A 107 9.06 0.97 11.63
CA LEU A 107 10.37 1.37 12.18
C LEU A 107 11.12 2.36 11.27
N ALA A 108 10.52 2.83 10.18
CA ALA A 108 11.05 3.88 9.30
C ALA A 108 10.16 5.13 9.39
#